data_AF-Q23FE4-F1
#
_entry.id   AF-Q23FE4-F1
#
_cell.length_a   1.000
_cell.length_b   1.000
_cell.length_c   1.000
_cell.angle_alpha   90.00
_cell.angle_beta   90.00
_cell.angle_gamma   90.00
#
_symmetry.space_group_name_H-M   'P 1'
#
loop_
_entity.id
_entity.type
_entity.pdbx_description
1 polymer ?
#
loop_
_entity_poly.entity_id
_entity_poly.type
_entity_poly.pdbx_seq_one_letter_code
_entity_poly.pdbx_strand_id
1 'polypeptide(L)'
;MIQQMDQYISMQNESSSEISDIETRSPSHSFEDNLKYYSDIYEVLSKDQIKQEYEQLQKSNFVKNIIRSFYLFILESGDEIVIESMFENQEKGIIQIRKEFQTFTRQKKFNQSTLNSLINSKRFGKIFYYFLKYYIYDWVISRSVKDLKSHVIFITYLKKQLEQNIENQQFD
;
A
#
# COMPACT_ATOMS: atom_id res chain seq x y z
N MET A 1 -39.99 -9.88 5.30
CA MET A 1 -38.87 -9.23 4.59
C MET A 1 -38.33 -8.01 5.32
N ILE A 2 -39.15 -7.06 5.78
CA ILE A 2 -38.66 -5.85 6.50
C ILE A 2 -37.92 -6.20 7.82
N GLN A 3 -38.45 -7.13 8.62
CA GLN A 3 -37.81 -7.54 9.90
C GLN A 3 -36.43 -8.21 9.75
N GLN A 4 -36.12 -8.82 8.61
CA GLN A 4 -34.79 -9.42 8.37
C GLN A 4 -33.76 -8.37 7.95
N MET A 5 -34.21 -7.23 7.41
CA MET A 5 -33.36 -6.15 6.95
C MET A 5 -32.92 -5.25 8.12
N ASP A 6 -33.81 -5.03 9.09
CA ASP A 6 -33.49 -4.30 10.33
C ASP A 6 -32.47 -5.06 11.21
N GLN A 7 -32.53 -6.39 11.21
CA GLN A 7 -31.57 -7.25 11.93
C GLN A 7 -30.17 -7.24 11.28
N TYR A 8 -30.09 -7.08 9.96
CA TYR A 8 -28.81 -6.98 9.25
C TYR A 8 -28.15 -5.61 9.46
N ILE A 9 -28.95 -4.54 9.54
CA ILE A 9 -28.47 -3.18 9.82
C ILE A 9 -27.97 -3.05 11.27
N SER A 10 -28.61 -3.72 12.24
CA SER A 10 -28.13 -3.70 13.63
C SER A 10 -26.78 -4.41 13.79
N MET A 11 -26.55 -5.51 13.06
CA MET A 11 -25.27 -6.25 13.10
C MET A 11 -24.09 -5.46 12.50
N GLN A 12 -24.32 -4.59 11.50
CA GLN A 12 -23.25 -3.74 10.94
C GLN A 12 -22.90 -2.54 11.83
N ASN A 13 -23.84 -2.07 12.65
CA ASN A 13 -23.60 -0.96 13.56
C ASN A 13 -22.81 -1.38 14.82
N GLU A 14 -22.95 -2.63 15.29
CA GLU A 14 -22.16 -3.15 16.42
C GLU A 14 -20.68 -3.39 16.06
N SER A 15 -20.38 -3.75 14.81
CA SER A 15 -18.99 -3.87 14.33
C SER A 15 -18.30 -2.52 14.13
N SER A 16 -19.08 -1.43 14.03
CA SER A 16 -18.56 -0.06 13.83
C SER A 16 -18.30 0.66 15.16
N SER A 17 -18.92 0.24 16.27
CA SER A 17 -18.74 0.90 17.57
C SER A 17 -17.48 0.45 18.32
N GLU A 18 -16.91 -0.72 18.01
CA GLU A 18 -15.66 -1.16 18.65
C GLU A 18 -14.40 -0.43 18.13
N ILE A 19 -14.49 0.24 16.97
CA ILE A 19 -13.37 1.00 16.39
C ILE A 19 -13.31 2.43 16.96
N SER A 20 -14.43 3.02 17.36
CA SER A 20 -14.48 4.41 17.84
C SER A 20 -13.87 4.63 19.23
N ASP A 21 -13.76 3.58 20.04
CA ASP A 21 -13.24 3.69 21.42
C ASP A 21 -11.70 3.55 21.50
N ILE A 22 -11.04 3.30 20.37
CA ILE A 22 -9.58 3.11 20.30
C ILE A 22 -8.81 4.46 20.26
N GLU A 23 -9.47 5.59 20.01
CA GLU A 23 -8.80 6.88 19.76
C GLU A 23 -8.33 7.65 21.01
N THR A 24 -8.58 7.16 22.24
CA THR A 24 -8.31 7.96 23.47
C THR A 24 -7.14 7.51 24.35
N ARG A 25 -6.34 6.54 23.91
CA ARG A 25 -5.08 6.20 24.59
C ARG A 25 -3.92 6.33 23.62
N SER A 26 -3.28 7.50 23.57
CA SER A 26 -1.93 7.64 23.03
C SER A 26 -0.94 7.48 24.18
N PRO A 27 -0.32 6.29 24.36
CA PRO A 27 0.79 6.13 25.30
C PRO A 27 2.02 6.82 24.68
N SER A 28 2.95 7.23 25.55
CA SER A 28 4.28 7.73 25.19
C SER A 28 5.13 6.64 24.52
N HIS A 29 4.81 6.29 23.27
CA HIS A 29 5.41 5.21 22.52
C HIS A 29 6.28 5.72 21.37
N SER A 30 7.35 4.98 21.07
CA SER A 30 8.27 5.33 19.98
C SER A 30 7.54 5.37 18.63
N PHE A 31 8.16 5.96 17.62
CA PHE A 31 7.56 6.01 16.28
C PHE A 31 7.34 4.58 15.74
N GLU A 32 8.28 3.70 16.02
CA GLU A 32 8.30 2.29 15.66
C GLU A 32 7.18 1.51 16.36
N ASP A 33 6.92 1.77 17.64
CA ASP A 33 5.80 1.16 18.37
C ASP A 33 4.45 1.56 17.76
N ASN A 34 4.29 2.84 17.40
CA ASN A 34 3.08 3.32 16.74
C ASN A 34 2.91 2.72 15.34
N LEU A 35 4.00 2.58 14.59
CA LEU A 35 3.98 1.92 13.29
C LEU A 35 3.57 0.46 13.42
N LYS A 36 4.16 -0.26 14.37
CA LYS A 36 3.81 -1.66 14.65
C LYS A 36 2.34 -1.78 15.04
N TYR A 37 1.88 -0.94 15.96
CA TYR A 37 0.49 -0.91 16.40
C TYR A 37 -0.51 -0.74 15.25
N TYR A 38 -0.31 0.28 14.39
CA TYR A 38 -1.19 0.48 13.25
C TYR A 38 -1.06 -0.66 12.22
N SER A 39 0.14 -1.17 11.97
CA SER A 39 0.35 -2.28 11.04
C SER A 39 -0.43 -3.52 11.49
N ASP A 40 -0.30 -3.90 12.76
CA ASP A 40 -0.97 -5.07 13.33
C ASP A 40 -2.50 -4.95 13.23
N ILE A 41 -3.07 -3.76 13.50
CA ILE A 41 -4.51 -3.51 13.40
C ILE A 41 -5.00 -3.60 11.96
N TYR A 42 -4.32 -2.94 11.02
CA TYR A 42 -4.84 -2.81 9.67
C TYR A 42 -4.57 -4.06 8.81
N GLU A 43 -3.50 -4.82 9.07
CA GLU A 43 -3.17 -6.01 8.28
C GLU A 43 -4.23 -7.12 8.42
N VAL A 44 -4.88 -7.24 9.58
CA VAL A 44 -5.93 -8.24 9.83
C VAL A 44 -7.29 -7.88 9.20
N LEU A 45 -7.49 -6.63 8.78
CA LEU A 45 -8.74 -6.22 8.16
C LEU A 45 -8.99 -6.92 6.82
N SER A 46 -10.26 -7.19 6.51
CA SER A 46 -10.67 -7.67 5.19
C SER A 46 -10.41 -6.63 4.10
N LYS A 47 -10.49 -7.04 2.83
CA LYS A 47 -10.33 -6.13 1.68
C LYS A 47 -11.35 -4.99 1.69
N ASP A 48 -12.60 -5.29 2.05
CA ASP A 48 -13.67 -4.30 2.09
C ASP A 48 -13.51 -3.35 3.27
N GLN A 49 -13.11 -3.86 4.44
CA GLN A 49 -12.85 -3.04 5.63
C GLN A 49 -11.70 -2.06 5.40
N ILE A 50 -10.56 -2.51 4.86
CA ILE A 50 -9.44 -1.60 4.60
C ILE A 50 -9.80 -0.56 3.52
N LYS A 51 -10.67 -0.91 2.58
CA LYS A 51 -11.14 0.02 1.56
C LYS A 51 -12.00 1.11 2.18
N GLN A 52 -12.87 0.78 3.13
CA GLN A 52 -13.65 1.77 3.87
C GLN A 52 -12.75 2.73 4.66
N GLU A 53 -11.75 2.20 5.38
CA GLU A 53 -10.75 3.04 6.08
C GLU A 53 -10.00 3.96 5.11
N TYR A 54 -9.62 3.44 3.94
CA TYR A 54 -8.96 4.22 2.89
C TYR A 54 -9.86 5.34 2.35
N GLU A 55 -11.14 5.07 2.11
CA GLU A 55 -12.11 6.04 1.59
C GLU A 55 -12.40 7.19 2.58
N GLN A 56 -12.17 6.97 3.88
CA GLN A 56 -12.29 8.00 4.92
C GLN A 56 -11.05 8.89 5.04
N LEU A 57 -9.92 8.51 4.43
CA LEU A 57 -8.70 9.30 4.50
C LEU A 57 -8.91 10.68 3.86
N GLN A 58 -8.57 11.71 4.61
CA GLN A 58 -8.51 13.06 4.07
C GLN A 58 -7.38 13.18 3.04
N LYS A 59 -7.49 14.14 2.12
CA LYS A 59 -6.44 14.39 1.12
C LYS A 59 -5.11 14.66 1.83
N SER A 60 -4.23 13.67 1.79
CA SER A 60 -2.89 13.74 2.34
C SER A 60 -1.87 13.36 1.26
N ASN A 61 -0.62 13.75 1.46
CA ASN A 61 0.44 13.57 0.48
C ASN A 61 0.97 12.12 0.41
N PHE A 62 0.32 11.17 1.09
CA PHE A 62 0.72 9.76 1.14
C PHE A 62 0.91 9.17 -0.26
N VAL A 63 -0.01 9.44 -1.21
CA VAL A 63 0.10 8.92 -2.59
C VAL A 63 1.43 9.33 -3.22
N LYS A 64 1.73 10.63 -3.19
CA LYS A 64 2.95 11.19 -3.77
C LYS A 64 4.19 10.66 -3.06
N ASN A 65 4.16 10.55 -1.74
CA ASN A 65 5.28 10.10 -0.93
C ASN A 65 5.62 8.64 -1.21
N ILE A 66 4.62 7.75 -1.23
CA ILE A 66 4.80 6.33 -1.50
C ILE A 66 5.32 6.11 -2.92
N ILE A 67 4.73 6.75 -3.94
CA ILE A 67 5.23 6.63 -5.33
C ILE A 67 6.67 7.15 -5.44
N ARG A 68 6.99 8.27 -4.79
CA ARG A 68 8.36 8.81 -4.80
C ARG A 68 9.34 7.87 -4.11
N SER A 69 8.96 7.26 -3.00
CA SER A 69 9.80 6.28 -2.32
C SER A 69 10.06 5.06 -3.20
N PHE A 70 9.00 4.52 -3.82
CA PHE A 70 9.14 3.42 -4.77
C PHE A 70 10.03 3.79 -5.98
N TYR A 71 9.92 5.02 -6.46
CA TYR A 71 10.76 5.50 -7.56
C TYR A 71 12.25 5.46 -7.20
N LEU A 72 12.61 5.94 -6.01
CA LEU A 72 13.98 5.88 -5.51
C LEU A 72 14.43 4.45 -5.28
N PHE A 73 13.56 3.59 -4.75
CA PHE A 73 13.84 2.16 -4.59
C PHE A 73 14.26 1.51 -5.92
N ILE A 74 13.49 1.68 -6.99
CA ILE A 74 13.84 1.06 -8.28
C ILE A 74 15.16 1.61 -8.85
N LEU A 75 15.38 2.92 -8.75
CA LEU A 75 16.49 3.57 -9.43
C LEU A 75 17.81 3.55 -8.67
N GLU A 76 17.78 3.46 -7.34
CA GLU A 76 18.95 3.73 -6.51
C GLU A 76 19.26 2.61 -5.52
N SER A 77 18.25 2.13 -4.78
CA SER A 77 18.52 1.35 -3.54
C SER A 77 17.93 -0.07 -3.51
N GLY A 78 17.18 -0.47 -4.52
CA GLY A 78 16.52 -1.78 -4.56
C GLY A 78 17.49 -2.91 -4.88
N ASP A 79 17.22 -4.08 -4.30
CA ASP A 79 17.98 -5.30 -4.56
C ASP A 79 17.91 -5.67 -6.06
N GLU A 80 19.05 -5.54 -6.73
CA GLU A 80 19.13 -5.71 -8.19
C GLU A 80 18.79 -7.13 -8.61
N ILE A 81 19.26 -8.14 -7.86
CA ILE A 81 19.05 -9.55 -8.16
C ILE A 81 17.57 -9.90 -8.00
N VAL A 82 16.95 -9.43 -6.93
CA VAL A 82 15.53 -9.69 -6.69
C VAL A 82 14.68 -8.97 -7.74
N ILE A 83 14.99 -7.72 -8.08
CA ILE A 83 14.28 -6.98 -9.11
C ILE A 83 14.40 -7.67 -10.47
N GLU A 84 15.60 -8.10 -10.86
CA GLU A 84 15.85 -8.82 -12.12
C GLU A 84 15.07 -10.13 -12.19
N SER A 85 15.06 -10.92 -11.10
CA SER A 85 14.37 -12.21 -11.06
C SER A 85 12.84 -12.12 -11.18
N MET A 86 12.25 -10.94 -10.93
CA MET A 86 10.82 -10.69 -11.13
C MET A 86 10.44 -10.44 -12.60
N PHE A 87 11.41 -10.31 -13.50
CA PHE A 87 11.14 -10.16 -14.93
C PHE A 87 11.13 -11.54 -15.60
N GLU A 88 10.05 -11.79 -16.34
CA GLU A 88 9.86 -13.03 -17.11
C GLU A 88 10.95 -13.22 -18.19
N ASN A 89 11.52 -12.12 -18.68
CA ASN A 89 12.67 -12.15 -19.59
C ASN A 89 13.97 -12.01 -18.79
N GLN A 90 14.55 -13.15 -18.41
CA GLN A 90 15.79 -13.26 -17.62
C GLN A 90 17.03 -12.63 -18.28
N GLU A 91 16.94 -12.22 -19.54
CA GLU A 91 18.02 -11.53 -20.26
C GLU A 91 18.13 -10.03 -19.92
N LYS A 92 17.12 -9.45 -19.25
CA LYS A 92 17.12 -8.01 -18.94
C LYS A 92 17.79 -7.73 -17.59
N GLY A 93 19.01 -7.19 -17.65
CA GLY A 93 19.67 -6.65 -16.46
C GLY A 93 19.02 -5.38 -15.90
N ILE A 94 19.35 -5.07 -14.65
CA ILE A 94 18.81 -3.97 -13.84
C ILE A 94 18.92 -2.61 -14.53
N ILE A 95 19.99 -2.38 -15.30
CA ILE A 95 20.20 -1.13 -16.06
C ILE A 95 19.07 -0.92 -17.07
N GLN A 96 18.68 -1.97 -17.80
CA GLN A 96 17.60 -1.89 -18.76
C GLN A 96 16.25 -1.70 -18.06
N ILE A 97 16.03 -2.43 -16.96
CA ILE A 97 14.83 -2.31 -16.12
C ILE A 97 14.65 -0.86 -15.62
N ARG A 98 15.71 -0.25 -15.08
CA ARG A 98 15.71 1.15 -14.62
C ARG A 98 15.40 2.13 -15.75
N LYS A 99 16.00 1.96 -16.94
CA LYS A 99 15.70 2.78 -18.12
C LYS A 99 14.24 2.68 -18.56
N GLU A 100 13.69 1.47 -18.57
CA GLU A 100 12.29 1.25 -18.92
C GLU A 100 11.36 1.82 -17.84
N PHE A 101 11.73 1.75 -16.56
CA PHE A 101 10.97 2.36 -15.48
C PHE A 101 10.99 3.90 -15.54
N GLN A 102 12.16 4.49 -15.82
CA GLN A 102 12.28 5.93 -16.09
C GLN A 102 11.40 6.34 -17.27
N THR A 103 11.34 5.53 -18.33
CA THR A 103 10.46 5.78 -19.48
C THR A 103 8.98 5.66 -19.09
N PHE A 104 8.62 4.65 -18.30
CA PHE A 104 7.26 4.44 -17.80
C PHE A 104 6.77 5.59 -16.91
N THR A 105 7.67 6.21 -16.15
CA THR A 105 7.40 7.34 -15.24
C THR A 105 7.66 8.70 -15.88
N ARG A 106 8.20 8.74 -17.10
CA ARG A 106 8.55 9.98 -17.81
C ARG A 106 7.31 10.87 -17.95
N GLN A 107 7.46 12.14 -17.59
CA GLN A 107 6.41 13.17 -17.64
C GLN A 107 5.20 12.92 -16.71
N LYS A 108 5.21 11.85 -15.90
CA LYS A 108 4.12 11.57 -14.96
C LYS A 108 4.31 12.36 -13.66
N LYS A 109 3.26 13.06 -13.22
CA LYS A 109 3.20 13.61 -11.87
C LYS A 109 2.90 12.48 -10.89
N PHE A 110 3.58 12.42 -9.75
CA PHE A 110 3.29 11.43 -8.72
C PHE A 110 1.95 11.74 -8.03
N ASN A 111 0.88 11.14 -8.55
CA ASN A 111 -0.51 11.33 -8.18
C ASN A 111 -1.29 10.02 -8.36
N GLN A 112 -2.60 10.06 -8.13
CA GLN A 112 -3.48 8.89 -8.24
C GLN A 112 -3.46 8.23 -9.62
N SER A 113 -3.36 9.00 -10.71
CA SER A 113 -3.31 8.45 -12.07
C SER A 113 -2.03 7.63 -12.31
N THR A 114 -0.90 8.13 -11.83
CA THR A 114 0.38 7.40 -11.89
C THR A 114 0.35 6.14 -11.03
N LEU A 115 -0.26 6.21 -9.85
CA LEU A 115 -0.46 5.04 -9.00
C LEU A 115 -1.32 3.97 -9.68
N ASN A 116 -2.46 4.35 -10.24
CA ASN A 116 -3.32 3.40 -10.95
C ASN A 116 -2.58 2.76 -12.13
N SER A 117 -1.78 3.54 -12.86
CA SER A 117 -0.91 3.00 -13.92
C SER A 117 0.10 1.98 -13.39
N LEU A 118 0.64 2.21 -12.19
CA LEU A 118 1.61 1.33 -11.56
C LEU A 118 0.95 0.03 -11.07
N ILE A 119 -0.20 0.14 -10.40
CA ILE A 119 -1.00 -1.00 -9.91
C ILE A 119 -1.42 -1.92 -11.06
N ASN A 120 -1.80 -1.34 -12.20
CA ASN A 120 -2.24 -2.10 -13.38
C ASN A 120 -1.08 -2.60 -14.26
N SER A 121 0.17 -2.24 -13.94
CA SER A 121 1.31 -2.74 -14.68
C SER A 121 1.59 -4.19 -14.31
N LYS A 122 1.44 -5.13 -15.25
CA LYS A 122 1.81 -6.55 -15.02
C LYS A 122 3.23 -6.71 -14.46
N ARG A 123 4.12 -5.82 -14.90
CA ARG A 123 5.55 -5.88 -14.59
C ARG A 123 5.92 -5.06 -13.36
N PHE A 124 5.64 -3.76 -13.38
CA PHE A 124 6.04 -2.87 -12.29
C PHE A 124 5.12 -3.02 -11.07
N GLY A 125 3.91 -3.56 -11.23
CA GLY A 125 3.01 -3.89 -10.13
C GLY A 125 3.57 -4.98 -9.21
N LYS A 126 4.15 -6.05 -9.76
CA LYS A 126 4.81 -7.12 -8.99
C LYS A 126 5.95 -6.57 -8.12
N ILE A 127 6.81 -5.75 -8.72
CA ILE A 127 7.94 -5.13 -8.00
C ILE A 127 7.46 -4.10 -6.98
N PHE A 128 6.39 -3.36 -7.30
CA PHE A 128 5.80 -2.42 -6.36
C PHE A 128 5.20 -3.14 -5.15
N TYR A 129 4.54 -4.28 -5.35
CA TYR A 129 4.06 -5.12 -4.26
C TYR A 129 5.21 -5.63 -3.38
N TYR A 130 6.29 -6.11 -4.00
CA TYR A 130 7.50 -6.51 -3.27
C TYR A 130 8.08 -5.37 -2.42
N PHE A 131 8.21 -4.17 -2.99
CA PHE A 131 8.64 -2.98 -2.25
C PHE A 131 7.71 -2.67 -1.05
N LEU A 132 6.39 -2.73 -1.24
CA LEU A 132 5.43 -2.50 -0.17
C LEU A 132 5.48 -3.57 0.93
N LYS A 133 5.87 -4.80 0.59
CA LYS A 133 5.94 -5.89 1.55
C LYS A 133 7.21 -5.84 2.42
N TYR A 134 8.34 -5.44 1.84
CA TYR A 134 9.65 -5.61 2.50
C TYR A 134 10.41 -4.32 2.79
N TYR A 135 10.15 -3.21 2.09
CA TYR A 135 10.99 -2.01 2.18
C TYR A 135 10.26 -0.75 2.64
N ILE A 136 8.94 -0.67 2.44
CA ILE A 136 8.23 0.59 2.67
C ILE A 136 8.26 1.03 4.13
N TYR A 137 8.23 0.10 5.09
CA TYR A 137 8.20 0.45 6.50
C TYR A 137 9.55 1.01 7.00
N ASP A 138 10.68 0.49 6.51
CA ASP A 138 11.99 1.09 6.77
C ASP A 138 12.06 2.54 6.25
N TRP A 139 11.46 2.78 5.09
CA TRP A 139 11.32 4.15 4.57
C TRP A 139 10.42 5.02 5.45
N VAL A 140 9.29 4.49 5.94
CA VAL A 140 8.37 5.20 6.83
C VAL A 140 9.07 5.60 8.13
N ILE A 141 9.85 4.69 8.73
CA ILE A 141 10.65 4.92 9.94
C ILE A 141 11.73 5.99 9.68
N SER A 142 12.57 5.80 8.66
CA SER A 142 13.69 6.71 8.36
C SER A 142 13.25 8.14 8.02
N ARG A 143 12.03 8.33 7.53
CA ARG A 143 11.46 9.65 7.23
C ARG A 143 10.58 10.21 8.33
N SER A 144 10.30 9.44 9.38
CA SER A 144 9.41 9.81 10.49
C SER A 144 8.15 10.51 9.98
N VAL A 145 7.42 9.85 9.08
CA VAL A 145 6.30 10.48 8.37
C VAL A 145 5.25 11.00 9.35
N LYS A 146 4.83 12.27 9.19
CA LYS A 146 3.97 12.96 10.17
C LYS A 146 2.61 12.29 10.38
N ASP A 147 2.02 11.79 9.30
CA ASP A 147 0.67 11.22 9.27
C ASP A 147 0.75 9.70 9.15
N LEU A 148 1.29 9.06 10.19
CA LEU A 148 1.65 7.65 10.19
C LEU A 148 0.44 6.74 9.93
N LYS A 149 -0.68 6.97 10.63
CA LYS A 149 -1.94 6.21 10.48
C LYS A 149 -2.39 6.17 9.03
N SER A 150 -2.50 7.32 8.36
CA SER A 150 -2.94 7.37 6.95
C SER A 150 -1.96 6.69 6.00
N HIS A 151 -0.65 6.77 6.26
CA HIS A 151 0.33 6.04 5.45
C HIS A 151 0.17 4.53 5.63
N VAL A 152 -0.03 4.03 6.85
CA VAL A 152 -0.23 2.60 7.11
C VAL A 152 -1.51 2.09 6.46
N ILE A 153 -2.65 2.77 6.65
CA ILE A 153 -3.93 2.42 6.00
C ILE A 153 -3.72 2.32 4.47
N PHE A 154 -3.09 3.34 3.89
CA PHE A 154 -2.86 3.38 2.46
C PHE A 154 -1.91 2.29 1.96
N ILE A 155 -0.81 2.01 2.67
CA ILE A 155 0.12 0.92 2.35
C ILE A 155 -0.61 -0.43 2.39
N THR A 156 -1.39 -0.68 3.45
CA THR A 156 -2.13 -1.93 3.62
C THR A 156 -3.20 -2.10 2.55
N TYR A 157 -3.93 -1.02 2.21
CA TYR A 157 -4.86 -1.01 1.08
C TYR A 157 -4.17 -1.40 -0.24
N LEU A 158 -3.02 -0.79 -0.54
CA LEU A 158 -2.26 -1.08 -1.75
C LEU A 158 -1.75 -2.53 -1.81
N LYS A 159 -1.22 -3.05 -0.70
CA LYS A 159 -0.78 -4.45 -0.60
C LYS A 159 -1.92 -5.40 -1.02
N LYS A 160 -3.11 -5.24 -0.44
CA LYS A 160 -4.27 -6.11 -0.71
C LYS A 160 -4.82 -5.96 -2.14
N GLN A 161 -4.77 -4.75 -2.72
CA GLN A 161 -5.16 -4.53 -4.13
C GLN A 161 -4.19 -5.19 -5.10
N LEU A 162 -2.88 -5.04 -4.87
CA LEU A 162 -1.86 -5.62 -5.74
C LEU A 162 -1.80 -7.13 -5.66
N GLU A 163 -1.94 -7.71 -4.47
CA GLU A 163 -2.00 -9.16 -4.27
C GLU A 163 -3.09 -9.79 -5.15
N GLN A 164 -4.30 -9.22 -5.13
CA GLN A 164 -5.40 -9.65 -5.99
C GLN A 164 -5.08 -9.53 -7.48
N ASN A 165 -4.48 -8.41 -7.90
CA ASN A 165 -4.14 -8.19 -9.29
C ASN A 165 -3.07 -9.17 -9.79
N ILE A 166 -2.13 -9.55 -8.92
CA ILE A 166 -1.08 -10.51 -9.24
C ILE A 166 -1.67 -11.92 -9.36
N GLU A 167 -2.56 -12.32 -8.45
CA GLU A 167 -3.29 -13.59 -8.51
C GLU A 167 -4.05 -13.72 -9.83
N ASN A 168 -4.80 -12.68 -10.22
CA ASN A 168 -5.58 -12.68 -11.47
C ASN A 168 -4.70 -12.79 -12.73
N GLN A 169 -3.47 -12.25 -12.70
CA GLN A 169 -2.56 -12.28 -13.83
C GLN A 169 -1.83 -13.62 -14.03
N GLN A 170 -1.90 -14.55 -13.07
CA GLN A 170 -1.30 -15.88 -13.20
C GLN A 170 -2.16 -16.85 -14.02
N PHE A 171 -3.41 -16.49 -14.33
CA PHE A 171 -4.38 -17.34 -15.03
C PHE A 171 -4.72 -16.87 -16.46
N ASP A 172 -4.07 -15.79 -16.94
CA ASP A 172 -4.16 -15.25 -18.30
C ASP A 172 -2.91 -15.60 -19.13
#